data_AF-A0A3N5FKN8-F1
#
_entry.id   AF-A0A3N5FKN8-F1
#
_cell.length_a   1.000
_cell.length_b   1.000
_cell.length_c   1.000
_cell.angle_alpha   90.00
_cell.angle_beta   90.00
_cell.angle_gamma   90.00
#
_symmetry.space_group_name_H-M   'P 1'
#
loop_
_entity.id
_entity.type
_entity.pdbx_description
1 polymer ?
#
loop_
_entity_poly.entity_id
_entity_poly.type
_entity_poly.pdbx_seq_one_letter_code
_entity_poly.pdbx_strand_id
1 'polypeptide(L)' 'IERTSTSLAPWTLVSANDKNYARVTILQTLAKAIEKAL' A
#
# COMPACT_ATOMS: atom_id res chain seq x y z
N ILE A 1 6.66 2.49 10.69
CA ILE A 1 7.43 2.19 9.45
C ILE A 1 8.80 1.66 9.82
N GLU A 2 9.72 2.45 10.38
CA GLU A 2 11.11 2.01 10.62
C GLU A 2 11.26 0.74 11.47
N ARG A 3 10.39 0.56 12.48
CA ARG A 3 10.49 -0.57 13.41
C ARG A 3 9.55 -1.74 13.14
N THR A 4 8.56 -1.55 12.26
CA THR A 4 7.44 -2.48 12.09
C THR A 4 7.13 -2.80 10.63
N SER A 5 7.88 -2.24 9.68
CA SER A 5 7.82 -2.63 8.28
C SER A 5 8.81 -3.76 8.05
N THR A 6 8.31 -4.97 7.79
CA THR A 6 9.14 -6.15 7.53
C THR A 6 8.94 -6.63 6.09
N SER A 7 9.79 -7.55 5.62
CA SER A 7 9.64 -8.14 4.28
C SER A 7 8.32 -8.89 4.11
N LEU A 8 7.83 -9.53 5.18
CA LEU A 8 6.55 -10.27 5.17
C LEU A 8 5.34 -9.34 5.28
N ALA A 9 5.47 -8.22 6.00
CA ALA A 9 4.39 -7.25 6.21
C ALA A 9 4.91 -5.81 6.02
N PRO A 10 5.15 -5.37 4.77
CA PRO A 10 5.68 -4.05 4.51
C PRO A 10 4.60 -2.97 4.67
N TRP A 11 4.98 -1.82 5.24
CA TRP A 11 4.14 -0.62 5.22
C TRP A 11 4.33 0.13 3.90
N THR A 12 3.24 0.54 3.25
CA THR A 12 3.27 1.42 2.08
C THR A 12 2.89 2.84 2.48
N LEU A 13 3.76 3.81 2.21
CA LEU A 13 3.47 5.23 2.42
C LEU A 13 2.71 5.80 1.21
N VAL A 14 1.61 6.50 1.44
CA VAL A 14 0.77 7.09 0.39
C VAL A 14 0.58 8.59 0.65
N SER A 15 0.80 9.41 -0.38
CA SER A 15 0.52 10.85 -0.30
C SER A 15 -0.98 11.11 -0.19
N ALA A 16 -1.38 11.89 0.81
CA ALA A 16 -2.78 12.14 1.15
C ALA A 16 -3.27 13.57 0.84
N ASN A 17 -2.44 14.41 0.21
CA ASN A 17 -2.82 15.79 -0.13
C ASN A 17 -3.98 15.84 -1.13
N ASP A 18 -4.06 14.86 -2.04
CA ASP A 18 -5.23 14.60 -2.88
C ASP A 18 -5.88 13.28 -2.45
N LYS A 19 -7.13 13.37 -1.97
CA LYS A 19 -7.89 12.22 -1.45
C LYS A 19 -8.31 11.24 -2.54
N ASN A 20 -8.61 11.72 -3.75
CA ASN A 20 -9.02 10.85 -4.85
C ASN A 20 -7.82 10.05 -5.36
N TYR A 21 -6.66 10.71 -5.49
CA TYR A 21 -5.41 10.04 -5.81
C TYR A 21 -5.03 8.97 -4.77
N ALA A 22 -5.12 9.32 -3.47
CA ALA A 22 -4.79 8.40 -2.38
C ALA A 22 -5.65 7.13 -2.42
N ARG A 23 -6.97 7.27 -2.65
CA ARG A 23 -7.90 6.13 -2.75
C ARG A 23 -7.53 5.18 -3.88
N VAL A 24 -7.25 5.70 -5.07
CA VAL A 24 -6.86 4.87 -6.22
C VAL A 24 -5.54 4.16 -5.95
N THR A 25 -4.56 4.86 -5.38
CA THR A 25 -3.25 4.29 -5.03
C THR A 25 -3.38 3.14 -4.04
N ILE A 26 -4.21 3.29 -3.01
CA ILE A 26 -4.46 2.25 -2.01
C ILE A 26 -5.09 1.02 -2.67
N LEU A 27 -6.15 1.20 -3.46
CA LEU A 27 -6.84 0.08 -4.12
C LEU A 27 -5.92 -0.69 -5.08
N GLN A 28 -5.10 0.03 -5.87
CA GLN A 28 -4.12 -0.59 -6.76
C GLN A 28 -3.03 -1.35 -5.99
N THR A 29 -2.56 -0.80 -4.86
CA THR A 29 -1.55 -1.46 -4.01
C THR A 29 -2.10 -2.76 -3.44
N LEU A 30 -3.34 -2.74 -2.94
CA LEU A 30 -4.00 -3.91 -2.39
C LEU A 30 -4.24 -4.99 -3.46
N ALA A 31 -4.78 -4.60 -4.62
CA ALA A 31 -5.04 -5.53 -5.72
C ALA A 31 -3.77 -6.27 -6.15
N LYS A 32 -2.67 -5.54 -6.37
CA LYS A 32 -1.36 -6.14 -6.72
C LYS A 32 -0.84 -7.10 -5.65
N ALA A 33 -1.02 -6.76 -4.37
CA ALA A 33 -0.59 -7.61 -3.28
C ALA A 33 -1.38 -8.93 -3.23
N ILE A 34 -2.69 -8.88 -3.49
CA ILE A 34 -3.55 -10.06 -3.58
C ILE A 34 -3.19 -10.90 -4.80
N GLU A 35 -3.03 -10.27 -5.98
CA GLU A 35 -2.64 -10.96 -7.22
C GLU A 35 -1.30 -11.70 -7.08
N LYS A 36 -0.33 -11.12 -6.37
CA LYS A 36 0.96 -11.76 -6.10
C LYS A 36 0.88 -12.95 -5.13
N ALA A 37 -0.16 -12.99 -4.30
CA ALA A 37 -0.36 -14.04 -3.30
C ALA A 37 -1.16 -15.25 -3.84
N LEU A 38 -1.74 -15.13 -5.03
CA LEU A 38 -2.36 -16.22 -5.79
C LEU A 38 -1.30 -17.03 -6.54
#